data_AF-A0A235BSG0-F1
#
_entry.id   AF-A0A235BSG0-F1
#
_cell.length_a   1.000
_cell.length_b   1.000
_cell.length_c   1.000
_cell.angle_alpha   90.00
_cell.angle_beta   90.00
_cell.angle_gamma   90.00
#
_symmetry.space_group_name_H-M   'P 1'
#
loop_
_entity.id
_entity.type
_entity.pdbx_description
1 polymer ?
#
loop_
_entity_poly.entity_id
_entity_poly.type
_entity_poly.pdbx_seq_one_letter_code
_entity_poly.pdbx_strand_id
1 'polypeptide(L)'
;MIYILSLLISISPPQKIRTNDTPNDAGGSITVEWAPSAEDSLLSGYEIWRSEARDTGFAMVGYVGRGIFKFRDLDDIENGRKYYYRVRGRTKNFEYTDFTQVSPPTIASYQWFNRGKVNTLVAVVTFMIILLYFVTTARRGKGLFVRKITGLDALDEAVGRATEMGRPVLYVPGLSSMSDVATIASINILQRVAKKVAEYDTPLIVPNRDPIVYMVTRQVVKEGYMEAGRPDSYNEDNIFFVTQSQFAYAAAVNGIMIREKPATNLFLGMFWAESLLLAETGNMTGAVQIAGTDSVTQLPFFVTACDYTIIGEELYAASAYLSKEPILLGSLKAQDGGKLIILLLVILGLIGSIFGSHFFAQLLSV
;
A
#
# COMPACT_ATOMS: atom_id res chain seq x y z
N MET A 1 31.85 -8.76 72.73
CA MET A 1 31.24 -7.68 71.93
C MET A 1 32.29 -7.21 70.91
N ILE A 2 32.29 -7.83 69.73
CA ILE A 2 33.15 -7.45 68.59
C ILE A 2 32.19 -7.19 67.44
N TYR A 3 32.19 -5.94 66.97
CA TYR A 3 31.32 -5.41 65.95
C TYR A 3 31.59 -6.11 64.61
N ILE A 4 30.57 -6.76 64.05
CA ILE A 4 30.57 -7.15 62.64
C ILE A 4 30.43 -5.85 61.84
N LEU A 5 31.53 -5.36 61.29
CA LEU A 5 31.52 -4.27 60.32
C LEU A 5 31.01 -4.86 59.01
N SER A 6 29.69 -4.81 58.77
CA SER A 6 29.13 -5.08 57.46
C SER A 6 29.62 -3.99 56.51
N LEU A 7 30.58 -4.32 55.65
CA LEU A 7 30.94 -3.48 54.51
C LEU A 7 29.71 -3.39 53.62
N LEU A 8 28.96 -2.29 53.74
CA LEU A 8 27.97 -1.91 52.75
C LEU A 8 28.73 -1.66 51.44
N ILE A 9 28.58 -2.56 50.48
CA ILE A 9 29.06 -2.34 49.11
C ILE A 9 28.20 -1.19 48.57
N SER A 10 28.70 0.04 48.67
CA SER A 10 28.07 1.20 48.06
C SER A 10 28.33 1.13 46.56
N ILE A 11 27.27 0.91 45.79
CA ILE A 11 27.34 0.86 44.34
C ILE A 11 27.42 2.30 43.82
N SER A 12 28.43 2.58 43.01
CA SER A 12 28.65 3.93 42.48
C SER A 12 27.49 4.33 41.55
N PRO A 13 27.01 5.59 41.57
CA PRO A 13 25.99 6.04 40.63
C PRO A 13 26.52 6.08 39.20
N PRO A 14 25.64 5.99 38.18
CA PRO A 14 26.02 6.25 36.81
C PRO A 14 26.55 7.68 36.66
N GLN A 15 27.35 7.94 35.63
CA GLN A 15 28.04 9.22 35.47
C GLN A 15 27.85 9.81 34.08
N LYS A 16 28.30 11.05 33.88
CA LYS A 16 28.40 11.70 32.56
C LYS A 16 27.10 11.63 31.74
N ILE A 17 25.96 11.94 32.36
CA ILE A 17 24.69 12.03 31.64
C ILE A 17 24.78 13.09 30.53
N ARG A 18 24.29 12.74 29.35
CA ARG A 18 24.19 13.59 28.17
C ARG A 18 22.80 13.43 27.60
N THR A 19 22.21 14.56 27.23
CA THR A 19 20.85 14.62 26.70
C THR A 19 20.88 15.51 25.48
N ASN A 20 20.35 15.01 24.37
CA ASN A 20 20.30 15.74 23.11
C ASN A 20 18.92 15.55 22.46
N ASP A 21 18.50 16.55 21.67
CA ASP A 21 17.40 16.35 20.73
C ASP A 21 17.70 15.13 19.85
N THR A 22 16.72 14.26 19.67
CA THR A 22 16.98 13.00 18.97
C THR A 22 17.25 13.27 17.50
N PRO A 23 18.38 12.82 16.93
CA PRO A 23 18.69 13.12 15.53
C PRO A 23 17.75 12.39 14.56
N ASN A 24 17.50 13.02 13.42
CA ASN A 24 16.74 12.51 12.29
C ASN A 24 15.27 12.15 12.58
N ASP A 25 14.58 12.92 13.41
CA ASP A 25 13.17 12.67 13.73
C ASP A 25 12.25 13.88 13.51
N ALA A 26 10.95 13.69 13.75
CA ALA A 26 9.94 14.72 13.60
C ALA A 26 9.80 15.59 14.87
N GLY A 27 10.80 15.60 15.75
CA GLY A 27 10.70 16.10 17.12
C GLY A 27 9.89 15.18 18.03
N GLY A 28 9.60 15.67 19.25
CA GLY A 28 8.89 14.91 20.27
C GLY A 28 9.74 13.81 20.90
N SER A 29 11.07 13.90 20.80
CA SER A 29 11.94 12.87 21.38
C SER A 29 13.28 13.42 21.86
N ILE A 30 13.72 12.93 23.02
CA ILE A 30 15.04 13.26 23.58
C ILE A 30 15.84 11.98 23.78
N THR A 31 17.08 11.98 23.31
CA THR A 31 18.01 10.89 23.51
C THR A 31 18.85 11.16 24.76
N VAL A 32 18.78 10.24 25.72
CA VAL A 32 19.50 10.27 27.00
C VAL A 32 20.57 9.20 26.98
N GLU A 33 21.81 9.58 27.23
CA GLU A 33 22.99 8.69 27.27
C GLU A 33 23.76 8.92 28.57
N TRP A 34 24.34 7.87 29.14
CA TRP A 34 25.16 7.97 30.36
C TRP A 34 26.33 6.99 30.33
N ALA A 35 27.32 7.22 31.19
CA ALA A 35 28.38 6.26 31.47
C ALA A 35 27.91 5.27 32.55
N PRO A 36 28.19 3.97 32.41
CA PRO A 36 27.80 2.96 33.40
C PRO A 36 28.44 3.19 34.77
N SER A 37 27.81 2.63 35.80
CA SER A 37 28.40 2.47 37.12
C SER A 37 29.61 1.51 37.06
N ALA A 38 30.61 1.72 37.92
CA ALA A 38 31.79 0.84 37.98
C ALA A 38 31.42 -0.62 38.27
N GLU A 39 30.37 -0.83 39.05
CA GLU A 39 29.84 -2.15 39.41
C GLU A 39 28.58 -2.53 38.60
N ASP A 40 28.46 -2.13 37.32
CA ASP A 40 27.30 -2.41 36.44
C ASP A 40 26.87 -3.89 36.44
N SER A 41 27.80 -4.83 36.63
CA SER A 41 27.50 -6.26 36.74
C SER A 41 26.52 -6.62 37.86
N LEU A 42 26.46 -5.82 38.93
CA LEU A 42 25.58 -5.99 40.09
C LEU A 42 24.18 -5.38 39.88
N LEU A 43 24.01 -4.56 38.83
CA LEU A 43 22.75 -3.91 38.51
C LEU A 43 21.83 -4.83 37.68
N SER A 44 20.52 -4.67 37.85
CA SER A 44 19.50 -5.23 36.97
C SER A 44 19.24 -4.31 35.76
N GLY A 45 19.50 -3.01 35.91
CA GLY A 45 19.32 -2.00 34.88
C GLY A 45 19.31 -0.58 35.45
N TYR A 46 18.79 0.36 34.65
CA TYR A 46 18.81 1.79 34.95
C TYR A 46 17.40 2.39 34.84
N GLU A 47 17.06 3.22 35.81
CA GLU A 47 15.83 4.04 35.78
C GLU A 47 16.16 5.44 35.27
N ILE A 48 15.36 5.90 34.30
CA ILE A 48 15.48 7.22 33.70
C ILE A 48 14.33 8.08 34.23
N TRP A 49 14.70 9.23 34.78
CA TRP A 49 13.77 10.18 35.39
C TRP A 49 13.84 11.53 34.66
N ARG A 50 12.69 12.14 34.42
CA ARG A 50 12.52 13.42 33.71
C ARG A 50 11.77 14.44 34.56
N SER A 51 12.11 15.72 34.41
CA SER A 51 11.32 16.85 34.89
C SER A 51 11.32 18.02 33.90
N GLU A 52 10.31 18.89 33.97
CA GLU A 52 10.28 20.21 33.31
C GLU A 52 10.98 21.30 34.16
N ALA A 53 11.25 21.02 35.44
CA ALA A 53 11.99 21.89 36.35
C ALA A 53 13.34 21.26 36.70
N ARG A 54 14.36 22.11 36.94
CA ARG A 54 15.73 21.65 37.16
C ARG A 54 15.89 20.75 38.39
N ASP A 55 15.23 21.09 39.50
CA ASP A 55 15.55 20.50 40.81
C ASP A 55 14.38 19.71 41.44
N THR A 56 13.16 19.86 40.92
CA THR A 56 11.94 19.26 41.48
C THR A 56 11.09 18.61 40.39
N GLY A 57 10.07 17.82 40.75
CA GLY A 57 9.08 17.31 39.80
C GLY A 57 9.54 16.13 38.93
N PHE A 58 10.64 15.46 39.28
CA PHE A 58 11.11 14.30 38.54
C PHE A 58 10.15 13.12 38.65
N ALA A 59 9.73 12.58 37.51
CA ALA A 59 8.98 11.33 37.39
C ALA A 59 9.78 10.31 36.56
N MET A 60 9.60 9.02 36.83
CA MET A 60 10.21 7.96 36.05
C MET A 60 9.53 7.88 34.68
N VAL A 61 10.31 7.98 33.61
CA VAL A 61 9.83 7.90 32.21
C VAL A 61 10.27 6.62 31.51
N GLY A 62 11.23 5.89 32.08
CA GLY A 62 11.69 4.66 31.48
C GLY A 62 12.60 3.83 32.36
N TYR A 63 12.75 2.58 31.96
CA TYR A 63 13.72 1.64 32.52
C TYR A 63 14.39 0.89 31.39
N VAL A 64 15.72 0.78 31.43
CA VAL A 64 16.48 -0.04 30.49
C VAL A 64 17.23 -1.14 31.23
N GLY A 65 17.33 -2.32 30.62
CA GLY A 65 18.08 -3.44 31.18
C GLY A 65 19.58 -3.17 31.25
N ARG A 66 20.29 -3.95 32.07
CA ARG A 66 21.76 -3.92 32.15
C ARG A 66 22.42 -4.01 30.78
N GLY A 67 23.51 -3.28 30.59
CA GLY A 67 24.26 -3.23 29.33
C GLY A 67 23.70 -2.25 28.30
N ILE A 68 22.56 -1.59 28.60
CA ILE A 68 21.98 -0.53 27.78
C ILE A 68 22.22 0.80 28.48
N PHE A 69 22.93 1.70 27.81
CA PHE A 69 23.34 3.01 28.36
C PHE A 69 22.79 4.20 27.57
N LYS A 70 21.74 3.92 26.78
CA LYS A 70 21.04 4.86 25.93
C LYS A 70 19.55 4.61 26.03
N PHE A 71 18.79 5.68 26.21
CA PHE A 71 17.33 5.67 26.26
C PHE A 71 16.79 6.76 25.34
N ARG A 72 15.76 6.43 24.57
CA ARG A 72 15.04 7.40 23.75
C ARG A 72 13.71 7.67 24.42
N ASP A 73 13.56 8.87 24.97
CA ASP A 73 12.31 9.33 25.53
C ASP A 73 11.38 9.78 24.39
N LEU A 74 10.20 9.19 24.34
CA LEU A 74 9.17 9.43 23.32
C LEU A 74 7.83 9.85 23.95
N ASP A 75 7.72 9.77 25.28
CA ASP A 75 6.43 9.83 25.97
C ASP A 75 6.18 11.26 26.47
N ASP A 76 5.14 11.92 25.97
CA ASP A 76 4.74 13.27 26.41
C ASP A 76 5.86 14.34 26.32
N ILE A 77 6.68 14.28 25.29
CA ILE A 77 7.66 15.33 24.97
C ILE A 77 7.04 16.35 24.02
N GLU A 78 6.84 17.56 24.50
CA GLU A 78 6.43 18.70 23.69
C GLU A 78 7.65 19.44 23.12
N ASN A 79 7.62 19.71 21.82
CA ASN A 79 8.68 20.47 21.16
C ASN A 79 8.76 21.90 21.71
N GLY A 80 9.99 22.42 21.84
CA GLY A 80 10.23 23.77 22.36
C GLY A 80 10.23 23.88 23.90
N ARG A 81 9.88 22.82 24.64
CA ARG A 81 9.98 22.77 26.09
C ARG A 81 11.34 22.27 26.58
N LYS A 82 11.74 22.72 27.77
CA LYS A 82 12.97 22.31 28.43
C LYS A 82 12.70 21.12 29.34
N TYR A 83 13.43 20.05 29.12
CA TYR A 83 13.43 18.86 29.96
C TYR A 83 14.79 18.63 30.60
N TYR A 84 14.75 18.12 31.82
CA TYR A 84 15.91 17.77 32.64
C TYR A 84 15.84 16.30 32.98
N TYR A 85 16.98 15.61 32.94
CA TYR A 85 17.05 14.18 33.20
C TYR A 85 18.03 13.85 34.31
N ARG A 86 17.76 12.75 34.99
CA ARG A 86 18.70 12.08 35.89
C ARG A 86 18.50 10.58 35.81
N VAL A 87 19.57 9.82 35.98
CA VAL A 87 19.54 8.35 35.89
C VAL A 87 20.09 7.75 37.17
N ARG A 88 19.54 6.61 37.60
CA ARG A 88 20.08 5.79 38.70
C ARG A 88 20.06 4.32 38.34
N GLY A 89 20.99 3.56 38.91
CA GLY A 89 21.00 2.10 38.80
C GLY A 89 20.02 1.46 39.78
N ARG A 90 19.47 0.30 39.41
CA ARG A 90 18.64 -0.55 40.26
C ARG A 90 19.27 -1.94 40.33
N THR A 91 19.29 -2.56 41.51
CA THR A 91 19.76 -3.94 41.71
C THR A 91 18.61 -4.93 41.56
N LYS A 92 18.93 -6.24 41.53
CA LYS A 92 17.91 -7.30 41.53
C LYS A 92 17.08 -7.33 42.83
N ASN A 93 17.64 -6.83 43.93
CA ASN A 93 16.98 -6.79 45.24
C ASN A 93 16.24 -5.47 45.48
N PHE A 94 15.99 -4.67 44.43
CA PHE A 94 15.29 -3.38 44.52
C PHE A 94 16.01 -2.31 45.35
N GLU A 95 17.33 -2.42 45.48
CA GLU A 95 18.18 -1.34 45.98
C GLU A 95 18.57 -0.42 44.82
N TYR A 96 18.88 0.83 45.13
CA TYR A 96 19.15 1.87 44.15
C TYR A 96 20.51 2.52 44.41
N THR A 97 21.19 2.90 43.33
CA THR A 97 22.30 3.85 43.43
C THR A 97 21.76 5.25 43.69
N ASP A 98 22.66 6.17 44.05
CA ASP A 98 22.37 7.59 43.92
C ASP A 98 22.08 7.96 42.45
N PHE A 99 21.43 9.11 42.26
CA PHE A 99 21.21 9.67 40.93
C PHE A 99 22.48 10.27 40.36
N THR A 100 22.57 10.32 39.03
CA THR A 100 23.49 11.22 38.34
C THR A 100 23.22 12.67 38.72
N GLN A 101 24.19 13.54 38.45
CA GLN A 101 23.89 14.98 38.35
C GLN A 101 22.76 15.20 37.34
N VAL A 102 21.94 16.22 37.58
CA VAL A 102 20.88 16.60 36.64
C VAL A 102 21.50 17.07 35.33
N SER A 103 20.99 16.60 34.20
CA SER A 103 21.44 17.00 32.88
C SER A 103 21.23 18.50 32.64
N PRO A 104 21.98 19.12 31.72
CA PRO A 104 21.61 20.42 31.16
C PRO A 104 20.19 20.38 30.54
N PRO A 105 19.48 21.52 30.45
CA PRO A 105 18.17 21.58 29.82
C PRO A 105 18.28 21.15 28.36
N THR A 106 17.43 20.22 27.95
CA THR A 106 17.36 19.73 26.57
C THR A 106 15.98 20.02 26.00
N ILE A 107 15.94 20.43 24.74
CA ILE A 107 14.73 20.83 24.04
C ILE A 107 14.59 19.95 22.82
N ALA A 108 13.45 19.27 22.69
CA ALA A 108 13.11 18.56 21.46
C ALA A 108 12.68 19.56 20.38
N SER A 109 13.09 19.33 19.13
CA SER A 109 12.80 20.24 18.03
C SER A 109 12.44 19.50 16.75
N TYR A 110 11.63 20.15 15.89
CA TYR A 110 11.35 19.61 14.57
C TYR A 110 12.59 19.66 13.69
N GLN A 111 12.99 18.52 13.14
CA GLN A 111 14.08 18.46 12.17
C GLN A 111 13.49 18.33 10.77
N TRP A 112 13.81 19.31 9.92
CA TRP A 112 13.32 19.37 8.54
C TRP A 112 13.87 18.25 7.66
N PHE A 113 15.00 17.64 8.03
CA PHE A 113 15.71 16.69 7.19
C PHE A 113 16.20 15.47 7.97
N ASN A 114 15.74 14.29 7.56
CA ASN A 114 16.24 13.01 8.07
C ASN A 114 17.34 12.48 7.13
N ARG A 115 18.59 12.51 7.60
CA ARG A 115 19.76 12.03 6.85
C ARG A 115 19.73 10.53 6.56
N GLY A 116 19.01 9.75 7.37
CA GLY A 116 18.79 8.32 7.11
C GLY A 116 17.90 8.06 5.88
N LYS A 117 17.06 9.02 5.50
CA LYS A 117 16.14 8.91 4.34
C LYS A 117 16.66 9.56 3.05
N VAL A 118 17.96 9.91 2.99
CA VAL A 118 18.58 10.49 1.79
C VAL A 118 18.41 9.57 0.58
N ASN A 119 18.55 8.25 0.77
CA ASN A 119 18.37 7.26 -0.29
C ASN A 119 16.94 7.30 -0.86
N THR A 120 15.93 7.39 0.02
CA THR A 120 14.52 7.55 -0.38
C THR A 120 14.31 8.84 -1.18
N LEU A 121 14.91 9.96 -0.74
CA LEU A 121 14.81 11.23 -1.46
C LEU A 121 15.40 11.13 -2.86
N VAL A 122 16.60 10.56 -3.01
CA VAL A 122 17.24 10.34 -4.31
C VAL A 122 16.38 9.46 -5.21
N ALA A 123 15.80 8.38 -4.67
CA ALA A 123 14.90 7.50 -5.42
C ALA A 123 13.64 8.25 -5.90
N VAL A 124 13.00 9.05 -5.04
CA VAL A 124 11.82 9.85 -5.38
C VAL A 124 12.14 10.89 -6.45
N VAL A 125 13.25 11.61 -6.31
CA VAL A 125 13.67 12.61 -7.31
C VAL A 125 13.97 11.95 -8.65
N THR A 126 14.67 10.82 -8.63
CA THR A 126 14.98 10.04 -9.86
C THR A 126 13.69 9.58 -10.54
N PHE A 127 12.74 9.03 -9.78
CA PHE A 127 11.45 8.61 -10.31
C PHE A 127 10.64 9.79 -10.87
N MET A 128 10.66 10.94 -10.18
CA MET A 128 10.00 12.16 -10.66
C MET A 128 10.59 12.65 -12.00
N ILE A 129 11.92 12.61 -12.16
CA ILE A 129 12.58 12.96 -13.42
C ILE A 129 12.15 12.01 -14.54
N ILE A 130 12.12 10.70 -14.28
CA ILE A 130 11.67 9.69 -15.26
C ILE A 130 10.21 9.91 -15.65
N LEU A 131 9.35 10.17 -14.66
CA LEU A 131 7.94 10.46 -14.87
C LEU A 131 7.75 11.69 -15.75
N LEU A 132 8.38 12.81 -15.39
CA LEU A 132 8.30 14.05 -16.18
C LEU A 132 8.86 13.85 -17.59
N TYR A 133 9.95 13.09 -17.75
CA TYR A 133 10.51 12.78 -19.06
C TYR A 133 9.51 12.02 -19.96
N PHE A 134 8.90 10.94 -19.47
CA PHE A 134 7.95 10.15 -20.27
C PHE A 134 6.64 10.90 -20.52
N VAL A 135 6.10 11.63 -19.53
CA VAL A 135 4.87 12.42 -19.70
C VAL A 135 5.09 13.56 -20.71
N THR A 136 6.20 14.29 -20.63
CA THR A 136 6.51 15.36 -21.59
C THR A 136 6.78 14.80 -22.99
N THR A 137 7.43 13.64 -23.09
CA THR A 137 7.66 12.94 -24.35
C THR A 137 6.35 12.49 -25.00
N ALA A 138 5.43 11.90 -24.22
CA ALA A 138 4.12 11.49 -24.68
C ALA A 138 3.28 12.69 -25.16
N ARG A 139 3.28 13.79 -24.39
CA ARG A 139 2.56 15.03 -24.76
C ARG A 139 3.09 15.67 -26.05
N ARG A 140 4.37 15.46 -26.39
CA ARG A 140 4.98 15.93 -27.65
C ARG A 140 4.62 15.05 -28.86
N GLY A 141 3.73 14.07 -28.71
CA GLY A 141 3.26 13.21 -29.79
C GLY A 141 4.26 12.12 -30.20
N LYS A 142 5.36 11.93 -29.46
CA LYS A 142 6.22 10.76 -29.66
C LYS A 142 5.46 9.54 -29.13
N GLY A 143 5.07 8.64 -30.04
CA GLY A 143 4.38 7.40 -29.69
C GLY A 143 5.22 6.59 -28.70
N LEU A 144 4.71 6.40 -27.48
CA LEU A 144 5.30 5.49 -26.52
C LEU A 144 4.81 4.07 -26.82
N PHE A 145 5.74 3.14 -27.02
CA PHE A 145 5.39 1.74 -27.19
C PHE A 145 4.91 1.14 -25.86
N VAL A 146 3.65 0.69 -25.85
CA VAL A 146 3.05 -0.13 -24.81
C VAL A 146 2.74 -1.50 -25.41
N ARG A 147 3.13 -2.57 -24.71
CA ARG A 147 2.82 -3.94 -25.15
C ARG A 147 1.30 -4.10 -25.24
N LYS A 148 0.82 -4.78 -26.28
CA LYS A 148 -0.59 -5.13 -26.39
C LYS A 148 -1.06 -6.01 -25.23
N ILE A 149 -2.23 -5.68 -24.68
CA ILE A 149 -2.88 -6.46 -23.63
C ILE A 149 -4.02 -7.22 -24.30
N THR A 150 -3.80 -8.51 -24.58
CA THR A 150 -4.71 -9.33 -25.39
C THR A 150 -6.14 -9.33 -24.86
N GLY A 151 -6.32 -9.39 -23.54
CA GLY A 151 -7.65 -9.35 -22.93
C GLY A 151 -8.41 -8.04 -23.15
N LEU A 152 -7.70 -6.91 -23.27
CA LEU A 152 -8.31 -5.62 -23.60
C LEU A 152 -8.64 -5.49 -25.08
N ASP A 153 -7.76 -5.98 -25.96
CA ASP A 153 -8.02 -6.01 -27.41
C ASP A 153 -9.23 -6.90 -27.74
N ALA A 154 -9.43 -7.98 -26.98
CA ALA A 154 -10.55 -8.90 -27.15
C ALA A 154 -11.91 -8.32 -26.71
N LEU A 155 -11.95 -7.22 -25.96
CA LEU A 155 -13.21 -6.62 -25.48
C LEU A 155 -14.09 -6.18 -26.65
N ASP A 156 -13.53 -5.46 -27.63
CA ASP A 156 -14.30 -4.94 -28.77
C ASP A 156 -14.85 -6.10 -29.64
N GLU A 157 -14.06 -7.16 -29.82
CA GLU A 157 -14.49 -8.38 -30.54
C GLU A 157 -15.60 -9.12 -29.78
N ALA A 158 -15.45 -9.27 -28.46
CA ALA A 158 -16.42 -9.96 -27.63
C ALA A 158 -17.76 -9.21 -27.56
N VAL A 159 -17.75 -7.88 -27.56
CA VAL A 159 -18.98 -7.08 -27.69
C VAL A 159 -19.58 -7.25 -29.09
N GLY A 160 -18.78 -7.20 -30.16
CA GLY A 160 -19.27 -7.41 -31.53
C GLY A 160 -19.94 -8.79 -31.72
N ARG A 161 -19.35 -9.85 -31.17
CA ARG A 161 -19.97 -11.19 -31.18
C ARG A 161 -21.30 -11.24 -30.43
N ALA A 162 -21.39 -10.55 -29.29
CA ALA A 162 -22.66 -10.48 -28.55
C ALA A 162 -23.76 -9.79 -29.37
N THR A 163 -23.41 -8.73 -30.11
CA THR A 163 -24.29 -8.09 -31.09
C THR A 163 -24.74 -9.06 -32.19
N GLU A 164 -23.80 -9.77 -32.82
CA GLU A 164 -24.10 -10.72 -33.90
C GLU A 164 -25.02 -11.85 -33.45
N MET A 165 -24.90 -12.28 -32.20
CA MET A 165 -25.74 -13.33 -31.61
C MET A 165 -27.07 -12.81 -31.05
N GLY A 166 -27.28 -11.48 -30.98
CA GLY A 166 -28.46 -10.87 -30.35
C GLY A 166 -28.60 -11.22 -28.87
N ARG A 167 -27.49 -11.48 -28.17
CA ARG A 167 -27.44 -11.94 -26.77
C ARG A 167 -26.74 -10.90 -25.89
N PRO A 168 -27.06 -10.81 -24.59
CA PRO A 168 -26.50 -9.78 -23.73
C PRO A 168 -24.99 -9.94 -23.49
N VAL A 169 -24.34 -8.84 -23.14
CA VAL A 169 -23.04 -8.81 -22.44
C VAL A 169 -23.30 -8.73 -20.95
N LEU A 170 -22.73 -9.66 -20.17
CA LEU A 170 -22.74 -9.61 -18.72
C LEU A 170 -21.42 -8.99 -18.22
N TYR A 171 -21.50 -7.95 -17.40
CA TYR A 171 -20.34 -7.31 -16.80
C TYR A 171 -20.39 -7.38 -15.28
N VAL A 172 -19.36 -7.96 -14.66
CA VAL A 172 -19.22 -8.08 -13.21
C VAL A 172 -18.04 -7.22 -12.76
N PRO A 173 -18.26 -6.09 -12.04
CA PRO A 173 -17.21 -5.15 -11.65
C PRO A 173 -16.37 -5.59 -10.43
N GLY A 174 -16.21 -6.90 -10.25
CA GLY A 174 -15.68 -7.50 -9.03
C GLY A 174 -16.64 -7.40 -7.85
N LEU A 175 -16.21 -7.90 -6.70
CA LEU A 175 -17.01 -8.01 -5.49
C LEU A 175 -16.56 -7.04 -4.37
N SER A 176 -15.47 -6.31 -4.58
CA SER A 176 -14.94 -5.35 -3.59
C SER A 176 -15.64 -3.99 -3.66
N SER A 177 -15.26 -3.07 -2.78
CA SER A 177 -15.82 -1.71 -2.72
C SER A 177 -14.97 -0.72 -3.52
N MET A 178 -15.42 0.54 -3.60
CA MET A 178 -14.66 1.63 -4.24
C MET A 178 -13.33 1.99 -3.56
N SER A 179 -13.03 1.45 -2.37
CA SER A 179 -11.69 1.62 -1.79
C SER A 179 -10.64 0.74 -2.46
N ASP A 180 -11.08 -0.24 -3.27
CA ASP A 180 -10.22 -1.19 -3.95
C ASP A 180 -9.82 -0.65 -5.33
N VAL A 181 -8.52 -0.65 -5.60
CA VAL A 181 -7.96 -0.12 -6.84
C VAL A 181 -8.41 -0.96 -8.04
N ALA A 182 -8.57 -2.28 -7.87
CA ALA A 182 -9.03 -3.15 -8.95
C ALA A 182 -10.48 -2.88 -9.33
N THR A 183 -11.33 -2.55 -8.36
CA THR A 183 -12.72 -2.13 -8.61
C THR A 183 -12.74 -0.80 -9.37
N ILE A 184 -11.95 0.19 -8.97
CA ILE A 184 -11.85 1.46 -9.70
C ILE A 184 -11.41 1.23 -11.16
N ALA A 185 -10.39 0.40 -11.36
CA ALA A 185 -9.91 0.06 -12.70
C ALA A 185 -10.99 -0.63 -13.56
N SER A 186 -11.77 -1.53 -12.96
CA SER A 186 -12.92 -2.15 -13.62
C SER A 186 -13.96 -1.13 -14.05
N ILE A 187 -14.31 -0.15 -13.21
CA ILE A 187 -15.30 0.87 -13.57
C ILE A 187 -14.86 1.70 -14.79
N ASN A 188 -13.56 2.01 -14.90
CA ASN A 188 -13.05 2.71 -16.07
C ASN A 188 -13.18 1.85 -17.35
N ILE A 189 -12.98 0.53 -17.25
CA ILE A 189 -13.21 -0.38 -18.38
C ILE A 189 -14.70 -0.47 -18.71
N LEU A 190 -15.58 -0.53 -17.70
CA LEU A 190 -17.02 -0.56 -17.86
C LEU A 190 -17.52 0.65 -18.66
N GLN A 191 -16.99 1.86 -18.44
CA GLN A 191 -17.38 3.04 -19.22
C GLN A 191 -17.17 2.82 -20.73
N ARG A 192 -16.02 2.25 -21.09
CA ARG A 192 -15.67 1.95 -22.48
C ARG A 192 -16.55 0.86 -23.05
N VAL A 193 -16.81 -0.19 -22.28
CA VAL A 193 -17.73 -1.27 -22.67
C VAL A 193 -19.14 -0.72 -22.87
N ALA A 194 -19.64 0.12 -21.95
CA ALA A 194 -20.95 0.76 -22.02
C ALA A 194 -21.12 1.64 -23.27
N LYS A 195 -20.09 2.43 -23.61
CA LYS A 195 -20.06 3.17 -24.88
C LYS A 195 -20.16 2.22 -26.08
N LYS A 196 -19.40 1.11 -26.05
CA LYS A 196 -19.33 0.17 -27.18
C LYS A 196 -20.61 -0.63 -27.39
N VAL A 197 -21.22 -1.13 -26.32
CA VAL A 197 -22.52 -1.82 -26.38
C VAL A 197 -23.63 -0.87 -26.85
N ALA A 198 -23.57 0.41 -26.48
CA ALA A 198 -24.50 1.42 -26.99
C ALA A 198 -24.33 1.63 -28.51
N GLU A 199 -23.09 1.82 -28.99
CA GLU A 199 -22.79 1.93 -30.43
C GLU A 199 -23.39 0.77 -31.25
N TYR A 200 -23.35 -0.45 -30.69
CA TYR A 200 -23.83 -1.67 -31.35
C TYR A 200 -25.24 -2.11 -30.96
N ASP A 201 -25.96 -1.34 -30.15
CA ASP A 201 -27.30 -1.71 -29.66
C ASP A 201 -27.37 -3.07 -28.96
N THR A 202 -26.36 -3.38 -28.16
CA THR A 202 -26.24 -4.68 -27.48
C THR A 202 -26.71 -4.56 -26.02
N PRO A 203 -27.57 -5.48 -25.53
CA PRO A 203 -27.98 -5.44 -24.13
C PRO A 203 -26.79 -5.65 -23.19
N LEU A 204 -26.68 -4.82 -22.16
CA LEU A 204 -25.65 -4.91 -21.12
C LEU A 204 -26.31 -5.18 -19.77
N ILE A 205 -25.87 -6.20 -19.05
CA ILE A 205 -26.35 -6.57 -17.71
C ILE A 205 -25.21 -6.37 -16.71
N VAL A 206 -25.43 -5.59 -15.66
CA VAL A 206 -24.39 -5.23 -14.66
C VAL A 206 -24.90 -5.50 -13.24
N PRO A 207 -24.84 -6.75 -12.75
CA PRO A 207 -25.18 -7.05 -11.37
C PRO A 207 -24.09 -6.52 -10.44
N ASN A 208 -24.46 -5.91 -9.31
CA ASN A 208 -23.53 -5.33 -8.35
C ASN A 208 -23.70 -5.93 -6.94
N ARG A 209 -22.58 -6.22 -6.28
CA ARG A 209 -22.54 -6.71 -4.88
C ARG A 209 -22.52 -5.58 -3.87
N ASP A 210 -21.81 -4.49 -4.18
CA ASP A 210 -21.62 -3.36 -3.27
C ASP A 210 -22.58 -2.20 -3.65
N PRO A 211 -23.30 -1.59 -2.68
CA PRO A 211 -24.25 -0.51 -2.96
C PRO A 211 -23.60 0.77 -3.53
N ILE A 212 -22.36 1.08 -3.15
CA ILE A 212 -21.65 2.25 -3.66
C ILE A 212 -21.19 1.97 -5.10
N VAL A 213 -20.62 0.78 -5.34
CA VAL A 213 -20.25 0.35 -6.70
C VAL A 213 -21.47 0.32 -7.62
N TYR A 214 -22.62 -0.13 -7.14
CA TYR A 214 -23.90 -0.05 -7.85
C TYR A 214 -24.25 1.38 -8.29
N MET A 215 -24.17 2.35 -7.38
CA MET A 215 -24.49 3.75 -7.72
C MET A 215 -23.51 4.34 -8.75
N VAL A 216 -22.23 4.02 -8.62
CA VAL A 216 -21.22 4.51 -9.58
C VAL A 216 -21.35 3.82 -10.93
N THR A 217 -21.57 2.51 -10.98
CA THR A 217 -21.78 1.79 -12.25
C THR A 217 -22.98 2.33 -13.00
N ARG A 218 -24.10 2.66 -12.32
CA ARG A 218 -25.24 3.32 -12.97
C ARG A 218 -24.84 4.62 -13.67
N GLN A 219 -24.10 5.46 -12.97
CA GLN A 219 -23.65 6.75 -13.50
C GLN A 219 -22.69 6.58 -14.67
N VAL A 220 -21.69 5.71 -14.54
CA VAL A 220 -20.67 5.47 -15.57
C VAL A 220 -21.25 4.81 -16.82
N VAL A 221 -22.18 3.86 -16.66
CA VAL A 221 -22.89 3.28 -17.80
C VAL A 221 -23.72 4.35 -18.50
N LYS A 222 -24.47 5.17 -17.76
CA LYS A 222 -25.24 6.27 -18.33
C LYS A 222 -24.35 7.24 -19.13
N GLU A 223 -23.20 7.62 -18.58
CA GLU A 223 -22.21 8.47 -19.27
C GLU A 223 -21.69 7.82 -20.56
N GLY A 224 -21.41 6.52 -20.55
CA GLY A 224 -21.02 5.78 -21.75
C GLY A 224 -22.08 5.82 -22.85
N TYR A 225 -23.36 5.65 -22.51
CA TYR A 225 -24.48 5.76 -23.46
C TYR A 225 -24.67 7.20 -23.97
N MET A 226 -24.50 8.21 -23.11
CA MET A 226 -24.54 9.63 -23.50
C MET A 226 -23.41 9.96 -24.49
N GLU A 227 -22.19 9.47 -24.24
CA GLU A 227 -21.02 9.69 -25.10
C GLU A 227 -21.15 8.98 -26.46
N ALA A 228 -21.86 7.84 -26.50
CA ALA A 228 -22.23 7.16 -27.74
C ALA A 228 -23.37 7.87 -28.51
N GLY A 229 -23.99 8.90 -27.93
CA GLY A 229 -25.12 9.61 -28.54
C GLY A 229 -26.44 8.81 -28.51
N ARG A 230 -26.56 7.80 -27.64
CA ARG A 230 -27.74 6.92 -27.52
C ARG A 230 -28.33 6.88 -26.09
N PRO A 231 -28.70 8.04 -25.52
CA PRO A 231 -29.22 8.10 -24.16
C PRO A 231 -30.57 7.39 -23.98
N ASP A 232 -31.34 7.26 -25.05
CA ASP A 232 -32.63 6.57 -25.14
C ASP A 232 -32.50 5.04 -25.01
N SER A 233 -31.35 4.48 -25.37
CA SER A 233 -31.07 3.04 -25.25
C SER A 233 -30.56 2.64 -23.86
N TYR A 234 -30.33 3.61 -22.96
CA TYR A 234 -29.91 3.33 -21.59
C TYR A 234 -31.08 2.78 -20.75
N ASN A 235 -30.89 1.59 -20.19
CA ASN A 235 -31.87 0.95 -19.30
C ASN A 235 -31.30 0.83 -17.88
N GLU A 236 -31.89 1.57 -16.94
CA GLU A 236 -31.48 1.56 -15.54
C GLU A 236 -31.72 0.21 -14.85
N ASP A 237 -32.73 -0.56 -15.27
CA ASP A 237 -33.10 -1.84 -14.65
C ASP A 237 -32.06 -2.94 -14.91
N ASN A 238 -31.21 -2.75 -15.92
CA ASN A 238 -30.13 -3.69 -16.23
C ASN A 238 -28.89 -3.51 -15.34
N ILE A 239 -28.84 -2.44 -14.55
CA ILE A 239 -27.78 -2.18 -13.57
C ILE A 239 -28.45 -2.24 -12.21
N PHE A 240 -28.16 -3.26 -11.41
CA PHE A 240 -28.88 -3.49 -10.16
C PHE A 240 -27.99 -4.05 -9.06
N PHE A 241 -28.35 -3.70 -7.83
CA PHE A 241 -27.79 -4.31 -6.63
C PHE A 241 -28.47 -5.66 -6.37
N VAL A 242 -27.68 -6.68 -6.03
CA VAL A 242 -28.20 -8.03 -5.76
C VAL A 242 -28.20 -8.31 -4.25
N THR A 243 -27.02 -8.34 -3.64
CA THR A 243 -26.80 -8.67 -2.23
C THR A 243 -25.34 -8.43 -1.88
N GLN A 244 -25.03 -8.16 -0.61
CA GLN A 244 -23.65 -8.08 -0.12
C GLN A 244 -23.08 -9.46 0.27
N SER A 245 -23.88 -10.53 0.33
CA SER A 245 -23.33 -11.86 0.63
C SER A 245 -22.60 -12.43 -0.59
N GLN A 246 -21.31 -12.74 -0.46
CA GLN A 246 -20.43 -13.16 -1.55
C GLN A 246 -20.99 -14.34 -2.35
N PHE A 247 -21.33 -15.46 -1.69
CA PHE A 247 -21.83 -16.64 -2.38
C PHE A 247 -23.29 -16.52 -2.83
N ALA A 248 -24.11 -15.71 -2.14
CA ALA A 248 -25.45 -15.40 -2.63
C ALA A 248 -25.40 -14.55 -3.91
N TYR A 249 -24.47 -13.59 -3.98
CA TYR A 249 -24.18 -12.82 -5.19
C TYR A 249 -23.70 -13.74 -6.32
N ALA A 250 -22.72 -14.61 -6.06
CA ALA A 250 -22.23 -15.57 -7.05
C ALA A 250 -23.34 -16.50 -7.57
N ALA A 251 -24.19 -17.04 -6.69
CA ALA A 251 -25.32 -17.88 -7.07
C ALA A 251 -26.34 -17.12 -7.94
N ALA A 252 -26.60 -15.85 -7.62
CA ALA A 252 -27.49 -15.01 -8.42
C ALA A 252 -26.91 -14.73 -9.82
N VAL A 253 -25.61 -14.40 -9.92
CA VAL A 253 -24.93 -14.18 -11.20
C VAL A 253 -24.88 -15.47 -12.03
N ASN A 254 -24.63 -16.62 -11.41
CA ASN A 254 -24.75 -17.92 -12.08
C ASN A 254 -26.17 -18.16 -12.61
N GLY A 255 -27.19 -17.82 -11.83
CA GLY A 255 -28.58 -17.87 -12.26
C GLY A 255 -28.87 -16.96 -13.46
N ILE A 256 -28.27 -15.77 -13.52
CA ILE A 256 -28.37 -14.86 -14.68
C ILE A 256 -27.74 -15.52 -15.91
N MET A 257 -26.53 -16.08 -15.78
CA MET A 257 -25.85 -16.75 -16.90
C MET A 257 -26.67 -17.91 -17.48
N ILE A 258 -27.32 -18.71 -16.63
CA ILE A 258 -28.13 -19.86 -17.07
C ILE A 258 -29.43 -19.41 -17.77
N ARG A 259 -30.09 -18.36 -17.27
CA ARG A 259 -31.38 -17.87 -17.79
C ARG A 259 -31.21 -17.01 -19.05
N GLU A 260 -30.41 -15.96 -18.91
CA GLU A 260 -30.24 -14.95 -19.96
C GLU A 260 -29.28 -15.40 -21.05
N LYS A 261 -28.41 -16.38 -20.71
CA LYS A 261 -27.37 -16.89 -21.58
C LYS A 261 -26.63 -15.72 -22.26
N PRO A 262 -25.85 -14.90 -21.55
CA PRO A 262 -25.00 -13.89 -22.20
C PRO A 262 -24.11 -14.52 -23.26
N ALA A 263 -23.84 -13.81 -24.36
CA ALA A 263 -22.84 -14.26 -25.33
C ALA A 263 -21.41 -13.98 -24.85
N THR A 264 -21.26 -12.97 -23.98
CA THR A 264 -19.98 -12.55 -23.43
C THR A 264 -20.13 -12.27 -21.93
N ASN A 265 -19.20 -12.80 -21.14
CA ASN A 265 -19.05 -12.51 -19.71
C ASN A 265 -17.74 -11.76 -19.48
N LEU A 266 -17.82 -10.62 -18.80
CA LEU A 266 -16.70 -9.77 -18.44
C LEU A 266 -16.55 -9.77 -16.93
N PHE A 267 -15.51 -10.41 -16.41
CA PHE A 267 -15.22 -10.51 -14.98
C PHE A 267 -14.01 -9.65 -14.62
N LEU A 268 -14.23 -8.36 -14.33
CA LEU A 268 -13.16 -7.39 -14.16
C LEU A 268 -13.22 -6.77 -12.77
N GLY A 269 -12.15 -6.85 -11.98
CA GLY A 269 -12.05 -6.26 -10.66
C GLY A 269 -11.45 -7.20 -9.61
N MET A 270 -11.79 -6.96 -8.34
CA MET A 270 -11.36 -7.82 -7.24
C MET A 270 -12.34 -8.97 -7.04
N PHE A 271 -11.81 -10.20 -7.00
CA PHE A 271 -12.56 -11.43 -6.79
C PHE A 271 -11.92 -12.30 -5.70
N TRP A 272 -12.69 -13.27 -5.23
CA TRP A 272 -12.27 -14.31 -4.29
C TRP A 272 -12.69 -15.70 -4.82
N ALA A 273 -12.95 -16.65 -3.93
CA ALA A 273 -13.22 -18.06 -4.25
C ALA A 273 -14.37 -18.29 -5.24
N GLU A 274 -15.29 -17.34 -5.42
CA GLU A 274 -16.36 -17.40 -6.41
C GLU A 274 -15.87 -17.32 -7.86
N SER A 275 -14.64 -16.87 -8.10
CA SER A 275 -14.06 -16.69 -9.45
C SER A 275 -14.26 -17.94 -10.32
N LEU A 276 -13.94 -19.12 -9.76
CA LEU A 276 -14.05 -20.38 -10.48
C LEU A 276 -15.51 -20.77 -10.74
N LEU A 277 -16.42 -20.50 -9.79
CA LEU A 277 -17.85 -20.79 -9.95
C LEU A 277 -18.47 -19.94 -11.06
N LEU A 278 -18.09 -18.66 -11.13
CA LEU A 278 -18.53 -17.75 -12.18
C LEU A 278 -18.00 -18.19 -13.55
N ALA A 279 -16.69 -18.43 -13.63
CA ALA A 279 -16.03 -18.80 -14.87
C ALA A 279 -16.50 -20.16 -15.41
N GLU A 280 -16.66 -21.17 -14.57
CA GLU A 280 -17.13 -22.48 -15.02
C GLU A 280 -18.58 -22.42 -15.53
N THR A 281 -19.44 -21.65 -14.84
CA THR A 281 -20.84 -21.47 -15.28
C THR A 281 -20.91 -20.75 -16.62
N GLY A 282 -20.09 -19.72 -16.84
CA GLY A 282 -20.03 -19.03 -18.12
C GLY A 282 -19.53 -19.94 -19.24
N ASN A 283 -18.51 -20.76 -18.98
CA ASN A 283 -18.02 -21.77 -19.92
C ASN A 283 -19.11 -22.79 -20.28
N MET A 284 -19.86 -23.30 -19.29
CA MET A 284 -20.99 -24.22 -19.50
C MET A 284 -22.12 -23.62 -20.36
N THR A 285 -22.28 -22.29 -20.34
CA THR A 285 -23.29 -21.59 -21.15
C THR A 285 -22.78 -21.17 -22.54
N GLY A 286 -21.51 -21.48 -22.84
CA GLY A 286 -20.86 -21.18 -24.11
C GLY A 286 -20.59 -19.69 -24.34
N ALA A 287 -20.52 -18.90 -23.26
CA ALA A 287 -20.18 -17.48 -23.35
C ALA A 287 -18.67 -17.31 -23.54
N VAL A 288 -18.27 -16.32 -24.34
CA VAL A 288 -16.88 -15.86 -24.37
C VAL A 288 -16.58 -15.16 -23.05
N GLN A 289 -15.46 -15.49 -22.42
CA GLN A 289 -15.12 -14.98 -21.10
C GLN A 289 -13.82 -14.20 -21.14
N ILE A 290 -13.90 -12.94 -20.70
CA ILE A 290 -12.74 -12.09 -20.48
C ILE A 290 -12.71 -11.74 -19.00
N ALA A 291 -11.65 -12.13 -18.32
CA ALA A 291 -11.46 -11.88 -16.92
C ALA A 291 -10.27 -10.95 -16.67
N GLY A 292 -10.23 -10.31 -15.50
CA GLY A 292 -9.16 -9.42 -15.12
C GLY A 292 -9.18 -9.11 -13.64
N THR A 293 -8.09 -9.44 -12.94
CA THR A 293 -7.95 -9.23 -11.51
C THR A 293 -6.49 -9.03 -11.13
N ASP A 294 -6.23 -8.34 -10.04
CA ASP A 294 -4.90 -8.22 -9.44
C ASP A 294 -4.67 -9.20 -8.27
N SER A 295 -5.69 -9.96 -7.91
CA SER A 295 -5.59 -11.00 -6.88
C SER A 295 -4.76 -12.18 -7.37
N VAL A 296 -3.54 -12.29 -6.84
CA VAL A 296 -2.62 -13.41 -7.11
C VAL A 296 -3.22 -14.78 -6.80
N THR A 297 -4.19 -14.85 -5.89
CA THR A 297 -4.84 -16.11 -5.50
C THR A 297 -5.96 -16.53 -6.45
N GLN A 298 -6.56 -15.60 -7.21
CA GLN A 298 -7.68 -15.89 -8.11
C GLN A 298 -7.27 -15.93 -9.59
N LEU A 299 -6.15 -15.31 -9.94
CA LEU A 299 -5.59 -15.37 -11.29
C LEU A 299 -5.51 -16.80 -11.87
N PRO A 300 -5.08 -17.84 -11.12
CA PRO A 300 -5.06 -19.20 -11.66
C PRO A 300 -6.43 -19.68 -12.16
N PHE A 301 -7.52 -19.37 -11.45
CA PHE A 301 -8.87 -19.81 -11.84
C PHE A 301 -9.30 -19.17 -13.17
N PHE A 302 -9.12 -17.85 -13.30
CA PHE A 302 -9.47 -17.16 -14.54
C PHE A 302 -8.58 -17.56 -15.72
N VAL A 303 -7.27 -17.71 -15.49
CA VAL A 303 -6.34 -18.18 -16.54
C VAL A 303 -6.75 -19.55 -17.06
N THR A 304 -7.27 -20.44 -16.21
CA THR A 304 -7.69 -21.79 -16.62
C THR A 304 -9.09 -21.86 -17.22
N ALA A 305 -10.00 -20.97 -16.84
CA ALA A 305 -11.44 -21.10 -17.14
C ALA A 305 -11.98 -20.01 -18.09
N CYS A 306 -11.19 -18.99 -18.44
CA CYS A 306 -11.59 -17.92 -19.35
C CYS A 306 -10.73 -17.87 -20.61
N ASP A 307 -11.30 -17.38 -21.72
CA ASP A 307 -10.61 -17.26 -23.01
C ASP A 307 -9.45 -16.25 -22.95
N TYR A 308 -9.65 -15.15 -22.22
CA TYR A 308 -8.64 -14.14 -22.00
C TYR A 308 -8.60 -13.70 -20.54
N THR A 309 -7.39 -13.56 -20.00
CA THR A 309 -7.18 -13.05 -18.64
C THR A 309 -6.21 -11.88 -18.65
N ILE A 310 -6.65 -10.75 -18.09
CA ILE A 310 -5.85 -9.56 -17.80
C ILE A 310 -5.19 -9.78 -16.44
N ILE A 311 -3.86 -9.71 -16.40
CA ILE A 311 -3.09 -10.17 -15.25
C ILE A 311 -2.56 -8.99 -14.44
N GLY A 312 -2.96 -8.89 -13.18
CA GLY A 312 -2.29 -8.00 -12.25
C GLY A 312 -2.38 -6.54 -12.67
N GLU A 313 -1.21 -5.93 -12.83
CA GLU A 313 -1.05 -4.53 -13.20
C GLU A 313 -1.57 -4.19 -14.60
N GLU A 314 -1.80 -5.18 -15.47
CA GLU A 314 -2.47 -4.96 -16.74
C GLU A 314 -3.88 -4.37 -16.55
N LEU A 315 -4.55 -4.72 -15.45
CA LEU A 315 -5.86 -4.16 -15.09
C LEU A 315 -5.75 -2.64 -14.83
N TYR A 316 -4.69 -2.21 -14.16
CA TYR A 316 -4.41 -0.80 -13.87
C TYR A 316 -3.97 -0.03 -15.12
N ALA A 317 -3.28 -0.70 -16.03
CA ALA A 317 -2.88 -0.15 -17.31
C ALA A 317 -4.06 0.04 -18.28
N ALA A 318 -5.21 -0.58 -18.02
CA ALA A 318 -6.33 -0.62 -18.96
C ALA A 318 -6.87 0.77 -19.33
N SER A 319 -6.96 1.69 -18.37
CA SER A 319 -7.40 3.06 -18.64
C SER A 319 -6.42 3.79 -19.58
N ALA A 320 -5.11 3.63 -19.36
CA ALA A 320 -4.08 4.21 -20.22
C ALA A 320 -4.10 3.59 -21.62
N TYR A 321 -4.29 2.27 -21.69
CA TYR A 321 -4.30 1.50 -22.92
C TYR A 321 -5.52 1.83 -23.81
N LEU A 322 -6.72 1.89 -23.22
CA LEU A 322 -7.98 2.13 -23.93
C LEU A 322 -8.17 3.60 -24.35
N SER A 323 -7.84 4.55 -23.47
CA SER A 323 -7.97 5.99 -23.75
C SER A 323 -6.87 6.54 -24.67
N LYS A 324 -5.70 5.89 -24.66
CA LYS A 324 -4.45 6.38 -25.29
C LYS A 324 -4.06 7.79 -24.83
N GLU A 325 -4.46 8.19 -23.62
CA GLU A 325 -4.17 9.51 -23.09
C GLU A 325 -2.66 9.67 -22.79
N PRO A 326 -1.99 10.72 -23.30
CA PRO A 326 -0.54 10.88 -23.15
C PRO A 326 -0.03 10.87 -21.70
N ILE A 327 -0.81 11.43 -20.75
CA ILE A 327 -0.41 11.49 -19.34
C ILE A 327 -0.41 10.10 -18.73
N LEU A 328 -1.47 9.31 -18.98
CA LEU A 328 -1.60 7.95 -18.47
C LEU A 328 -0.55 7.02 -19.09
N LEU A 329 -0.34 7.12 -20.41
CA LEU A 329 0.70 6.35 -21.11
C LEU A 329 2.11 6.69 -20.62
N GLY A 330 2.41 7.99 -20.44
CA GLY A 330 3.69 8.44 -19.91
C GLY A 330 3.95 7.93 -18.49
N SER A 331 2.90 7.93 -17.66
CA SER A 331 2.97 7.43 -16.28
C SER A 331 3.20 5.92 -16.22
N LEU A 332 2.49 5.16 -17.07
CA LEU A 332 2.70 3.72 -17.20
C LEU A 332 4.15 3.40 -17.60
N LYS A 333 4.71 4.11 -18.58
CA LYS A 333 6.09 3.89 -19.02
C LYS A 333 7.13 4.27 -17.96
N ALA A 334 6.85 5.31 -17.18
CA ALA A 334 7.70 5.71 -16.07
C ALA A 334 7.72 4.67 -14.95
N GLN A 335 6.57 4.07 -14.62
CA GLN A 335 6.47 2.98 -13.66
C GLN A 335 7.26 1.74 -14.12
N ASP A 336 7.13 1.34 -15.38
CA ASP A 336 7.92 0.25 -15.97
C ASP A 336 9.43 0.54 -15.91
N GLY A 337 9.83 1.77 -16.25
CA GLY A 337 11.23 2.21 -16.17
C GLY A 337 11.76 2.20 -14.74
N GLY A 338 10.96 2.65 -13.77
CA GLY A 338 11.30 2.61 -12.35
C GLY A 338 11.50 1.18 -11.84
N LYS A 339 10.60 0.26 -12.21
CA LYS A 339 10.74 -1.17 -11.89
C LYS A 339 11.99 -1.79 -12.48
N LEU A 340 12.33 -1.45 -13.73
CA LEU A 340 13.56 -1.93 -14.36
C LEU A 340 14.81 -1.46 -13.61
N ILE A 341 14.83 -0.19 -13.17
CA ILE A 341 15.94 0.34 -12.36
C ILE A 341 16.05 -0.40 -11.03
N ILE A 342 14.93 -0.60 -10.33
CA ILE A 342 14.91 -1.34 -9.06
C ILE A 342 15.40 -2.78 -9.29
N LEU A 343 14.94 -3.46 -10.34
CA LEU A 343 15.37 -4.80 -10.70
C LEU A 343 16.89 -4.87 -10.93
N LEU A 344 17.44 -3.91 -11.69
CA LEU A 344 18.89 -3.81 -11.90
C LEU A 344 19.64 -3.57 -10.59
N LEU A 345 19.16 -2.69 -9.72
CA LEU A 345 19.77 -2.45 -8.40
C LEU A 345 19.73 -3.68 -7.51
N VAL A 346 18.65 -4.46 -7.53
CA VAL A 346 18.54 -5.73 -6.81
C VAL A 346 19.54 -6.75 -7.35
N ILE A 347 19.67 -6.89 -8.66
CA ILE A 347 20.65 -7.80 -9.29
C ILE A 347 22.08 -7.37 -8.94
N LEU A 348 22.41 -6.08 -9.04
CA LEU A 348 23.72 -5.54 -8.68
C LEU A 348 24.00 -5.70 -7.18
N GLY A 349 22.99 -5.56 -6.32
CA GLY A 349 23.09 -5.83 -4.89
C GLY A 349 23.36 -7.29 -4.57
N LEU A 350 22.68 -8.22 -5.27
CA LEU A 350 22.91 -9.65 -5.13
C LEU A 350 24.36 -10.00 -5.53
N ILE A 351 24.81 -9.53 -6.69
CA ILE A 351 26.17 -9.78 -7.19
C ILE A 351 27.21 -9.14 -6.27
N GLY A 352 27.02 -7.88 -5.88
CA GLY A 352 27.93 -7.18 -4.97
C GLY A 352 28.10 -7.89 -3.63
N SER A 353 27.00 -8.42 -3.07
CA SER A 353 27.01 -9.16 -1.82
C SER A 353 27.89 -10.42 -1.89
N ILE A 354 27.90 -11.11 -3.05
CA ILE A 354 28.77 -12.28 -3.28
C ILE A 354 30.25 -11.91 -3.20
N PHE A 355 30.63 -10.70 -3.64
CA PHE A 355 32.01 -10.19 -3.59
C PHE A 355 32.33 -9.41 -2.31
N GLY A 356 31.46 -9.45 -1.29
CA GLY A 356 31.65 -8.75 -0.02
C GLY A 356 31.38 -7.24 -0.05
N SER A 357 30.80 -6.72 -1.14
CA SER A 357 30.38 -5.32 -1.23
C SER A 357 28.90 -5.18 -0.85
N HIS A 358 28.64 -4.44 0.23
CA HIS A 358 27.28 -4.17 0.70
C HIS A 358 26.70 -2.83 0.22
N PHE A 359 27.38 -2.12 -0.69
CA PHE A 359 27.00 -0.77 -1.11
C PHE A 359 25.56 -0.69 -1.67
N PHE A 360 25.23 -1.54 -2.65
CA PHE A 360 23.89 -1.55 -3.25
C PHE A 360 22.81 -2.05 -2.29
N ALA A 361 23.16 -2.95 -1.37
CA ALA A 361 22.26 -3.40 -0.32
C ALA A 361 21.94 -2.26 0.67
N GLN A 362 22.93 -1.45 1.04
CA GLN A 362 22.74 -0.25 1.87
C GLN A 362 21.95 0.85 1.14
N LEU A 363 22.08 0.95 -0.19
CA LEU A 363 21.28 1.89 -0.99
C LEU A 363 19.78 1.53 -0.94
N LEU A 364 19.47 0.24 -0.93
CA LEU A 364 18.10 -0.28 -0.84
C LEU A 364 17.56 -0.37 0.60
N SER A 365 18.41 -0.23 1.62
CA SER A 365 17.95 -0.11 2.99
C SER A 365 17.40 1.30 3.21
N VAL A 366 16.10 1.38 3.55
CA VAL A 366 15.33 2.61 3.79
C VAL A 366 14.97 2.74 5.25
#